data_AF-A0A7S4PHT4-F1
#
_entry.id   AF-A0A7S4PHT4-F1
#
_cell.length_a   1.000
_cell.length_b   1.000
_cell.length_c   1.000
_cell.angle_alpha   90.00
_cell.angle_beta   90.00
_cell.angle_gamma   90.00
#
_symmetry.space_group_name_H-M   'P 1'
#
loop_
_entity.id
_entity.type
_entity.pdbx_description
1 polymer ?
#
loop_
_entity_poly.entity_id
_entity_poly.type
_entity_poly.pdbx_seq_one_letter_code
_entity_poly.pdbx_strand_id
1 'polypeptide(L)'
;GKEGNYLYREQLLREYGSVSIAFEVKSILSFEQKAPVTTVTGPTPGEWVVSAEEKVSVPTRKDYDKYESVQRWNEMFDLSNWGIIFAFVDDVHIGGAVTAWNTKGVNMLRGRSDL
;
A
#
# COMPACT_ATOMS: atom_id res chain seq x y z
N GLY A 1 -27.18 -10.79 6.04
CA GLY A 1 -26.72 -11.83 6.98
C GLY A 1 -25.22 -12.02 6.85
N LYS A 2 -24.55 -12.64 7.83
CA LYS A 2 -23.08 -12.79 7.85
C LYS A 2 -22.50 -13.36 6.55
N GLU A 3 -23.14 -14.35 5.92
CA GLU A 3 -22.70 -14.94 4.63
C GLU A 3 -22.64 -13.95 3.46
N GLY A 4 -23.60 -13.03 3.35
CA GLY A 4 -23.60 -12.01 2.29
C GLY A 4 -22.43 -11.03 2.40
N ASN A 5 -21.96 -10.74 3.61
CA ASN A 5 -20.77 -9.90 3.83
C ASN A 5 -19.47 -10.63 3.48
N TYR A 6 -19.41 -11.95 3.66
CA TYR A 6 -18.23 -12.75 3.27
C TYR A 6 -18.07 -12.80 1.76
N LEU A 7 -19.14 -13.11 1.02
CA LEU A 7 -19.10 -13.17 -0.45
C LEU A 7 -18.74 -11.82 -1.08
N TYR A 8 -19.30 -10.73 -0.55
CA TYR A 8 -18.95 -9.38 -0.98
C TYR A 8 -17.46 -9.07 -0.75
N ARG A 9 -16.92 -9.44 0.41
CA ARG A 9 -15.51 -9.18 0.73
C ARG A 9 -14.54 -9.98 -0.12
N GLU A 10 -14.84 -11.23 -0.43
CA GLU A 10 -14.02 -11.99 -1.37
C GLU A 10 -14.00 -11.37 -2.77
N GLN A 11 -15.15 -10.85 -3.22
CA GLN A 11 -15.22 -10.14 -4.49
C GLN A 11 -14.37 -8.88 -4.47
N LEU A 12 -14.39 -8.10 -3.38
CA LEU A 12 -13.53 -6.93 -3.23
C LEU A 12 -12.03 -7.28 -3.23
N LEU A 13 -11.62 -8.37 -2.58
CA LEU A 13 -10.23 -8.81 -2.60
C LEU A 13 -9.81 -9.31 -3.99
N ARG A 14 -10.70 -10.01 -4.70
CA ARG A 14 -10.48 -10.41 -6.09
C ARG A 14 -10.31 -9.20 -7.01
N GLU A 15 -11.18 -8.20 -6.85
CA GLU A 15 -11.11 -6.96 -7.61
C GLU A 15 -9.81 -6.22 -7.30
N TYR A 16 -9.46 -6.06 -6.03
CA TYR A 16 -8.22 -5.40 -5.60
C TYR A 16 -6.98 -6.09 -6.17
N GLY A 17 -6.93 -7.42 -6.08
CA GLY A 17 -5.83 -8.23 -6.61
C GLY A 17 -5.85 -8.43 -8.13
N SER A 18 -6.78 -7.84 -8.87
CA SER A 18 -6.80 -7.90 -10.34
C SER A 18 -5.74 -6.99 -10.96
N VAL A 19 -5.31 -5.96 -10.22
CA VAL A 19 -4.22 -5.07 -10.63
C VAL A 19 -2.91 -5.64 -10.10
N SER A 20 -2.01 -5.98 -11.02
CA SER A 20 -0.67 -6.48 -10.70
C SER A 20 0.12 -5.43 -9.93
N ILE A 21 0.79 -5.87 -8.87
CA ILE A 21 1.78 -5.05 -8.14
C ILE A 21 3.20 -5.34 -8.61
N ALA A 22 3.36 -6.01 -9.76
CA ALA A 22 4.65 -6.17 -10.42
C ALA A 22 5.02 -4.89 -11.18
N PHE A 23 6.27 -4.46 -11.05
CA PHE A 23 6.78 -3.27 -11.72
C PHE A 23 8.24 -3.43 -12.15
N GLU A 24 8.63 -2.68 -13.17
CA GLU A 24 10.01 -2.56 -13.61
C GLU A 24 10.68 -1.34 -12.98
N VAL A 25 11.85 -1.55 -12.37
CA VAL A 25 12.67 -0.47 -11.83
C VAL A 25 13.58 0.06 -12.94
N LYS A 26 13.34 1.29 -13.36
CA LYS A 26 14.14 2.00 -14.37
C LYS A 26 15.13 2.99 -13.75
N SER A 27 14.79 3.56 -12.60
CA SER A 27 15.64 4.50 -11.89
C SER A 27 15.41 4.46 -10.39
N ILE A 28 16.39 4.95 -9.65
CA ILE A 28 16.36 5.14 -8.20
C ILE A 28 16.46 6.65 -7.95
N LEU A 29 15.50 7.18 -7.17
CA LEU A 29 15.46 8.59 -6.79
C LEU A 29 16.02 8.77 -5.39
N SER A 30 16.97 9.68 -5.25
CA SER A 30 17.46 10.17 -3.96
C SER A 30 16.76 11.47 -3.61
N PHE A 31 16.46 11.67 -2.33
CA PHE A 31 15.77 12.85 -1.83
C PHE A 31 16.64 13.55 -0.78
N GLU A 32 16.65 14.89 -0.83
CA GLU A 32 17.26 15.74 0.18
C GLU A 32 16.22 16.68 0.78
N GLN A 33 16.39 16.98 2.06
CA GLN A 33 15.55 17.93 2.76
C GLN A 33 16.07 19.35 2.50
N LYS A 34 15.22 20.24 1.99
CA LYS A 34 15.60 21.62 1.62
C LYS A 34 15.99 22.49 2.81
N ALA A 35 15.35 22.29 3.95
CA ALA A 35 15.65 23.00 5.19
C ALA A 35 15.33 22.12 6.41
N PRO A 36 16.13 22.17 7.49
CA PRO A 36 15.78 21.51 8.74
C PRO A 36 14.48 22.09 9.29
N VAL A 37 13.57 21.23 9.76
CA VAL A 37 12.35 21.67 10.45
C VAL A 37 12.76 22.34 11.75
N THR A 38 12.75 23.68 11.78
CA THR A 38 13.23 24.48 12.93
C THR A 38 12.14 24.79 13.96
N THR A 39 10.88 24.54 13.65
CA THR A 39 9.76 24.65 14.59
C THR A 39 8.86 23.43 14.50
N VAL A 40 8.88 22.63 15.56
CA VAL A 40 8.01 21.45 15.73
C VAL A 40 6.75 21.89 16.48
N THR A 41 5.86 22.61 15.80
CA THR A 41 4.49 22.82 16.30
C THR A 41 3.51 22.44 15.20
N GLY A 42 3.25 21.13 15.12
CA GLY A 42 2.33 20.52 14.16
C GLY A 42 3.04 19.73 13.05
N PRO A 43 2.30 18.94 12.25
CA PRO A 43 2.87 18.22 11.12
C PRO A 43 3.10 19.22 9.98
N THR A 44 4.16 20.02 10.07
CA THR A 44 4.70 20.70 8.89
C THR A 44 5.48 19.64 8.11
N PRO A 45 5.01 19.19 6.93
CA PRO A 45 5.80 18.27 6.13
C PRO A 45 7.11 18.98 5.78
N GLY A 46 8.25 18.34 6.04
CA GLY A 46 9.52 18.85 5.54
C GLY A 46 9.44 18.95 4.01
N GLU A 47 9.99 20.03 3.45
CA GLU A 47 10.12 20.12 2.00
C GLU A 47 11.24 19.19 1.53
N TRP A 48 10.85 18.12 0.83
CA TRP A 48 11.78 17.18 0.19
C TRP A 48 11.88 17.48 -1.30
N VAL A 49 13.09 17.45 -1.83
CA VAL A 49 13.34 17.55 -3.26
C VAL A 49 14.13 16.35 -3.74
N VAL A 50 13.88 15.92 -4.98
CA VAL A 50 14.73 14.92 -5.64
C VAL A 50 16.11 15.54 -5.83
N SER A 51 17.12 14.95 -5.20
CA SER A 51 18.51 15.42 -5.30
C SER A 51 19.27 14.72 -6.43
N ALA A 52 18.92 13.48 -6.74
CA ALA A 52 19.49 12.72 -7.84
C ALA A 52 18.51 11.68 -8.37
N GLU A 53 18.65 11.36 -9.66
CA GLU A 53 18.05 10.19 -10.30
C GLU A 53 19.16 9.34 -10.92
N GLU A 54 19.29 8.10 -10.49
CA GLU A 54 20.22 7.13 -11.06
C GLU A 54 19.46 6.12 -11.91
N LYS A 55 19.74 6.07 -13.21
CA LYS A 55 19.17 5.03 -14.08
C LYS A 55 19.81 3.68 -13.76
N VAL A 56 18.97 2.66 -13.59
CA VAL A 56 19.46 1.29 -13.40
C VAL A 56 20.00 0.78 -14.73
N SER A 57 21.24 0.28 -14.74
CA SER A 57 21.93 -0.19 -15.95
C SER A 57 21.26 -1.42 -16.58
N VAL A 58 20.57 -2.23 -15.77
CA VAL A 58 19.74 -3.35 -16.22
C VAL A 58 18.38 -3.23 -15.53
N PRO A 59 17.30 -2.91 -16.27
CA PRO A 59 15.96 -2.84 -15.70
C PRO A 59 15.61 -4.14 -14.97
N THR A 60 15.28 -4.01 -13.69
CA THR A 60 14.97 -5.16 -12.83
C THR A 60 13.48 -5.18 -12.56
N ARG A 61 12.82 -6.30 -12.86
CA ARG A 61 11.40 -6.50 -12.56
C ARG A 61 11.25 -7.02 -11.14
N LYS A 62 10.49 -6.30 -10.32
CA LYS A 62 9.99 -6.78 -9.03
C LYS A 62 8.60 -7.33 -9.25
N ASP A 63 8.40 -8.60 -8.97
CA ASP A 63 7.16 -9.32 -9.22
C ASP A 63 6.62 -9.86 -7.90
N TYR A 64 5.88 -9.01 -7.18
CA TYR A 64 5.33 -9.33 -5.86
C TYR A 64 4.09 -10.24 -5.94
N ASP A 65 3.41 -10.29 -7.09
CA ASP A 65 2.26 -11.17 -7.33
C ASP A 65 2.64 -12.66 -7.19
N LYS A 66 3.93 -13.01 -7.34
CA LYS A 66 4.44 -14.37 -7.13
C LYS A 66 4.49 -14.82 -5.68
N TYR A 67 4.57 -13.88 -4.75
CA TYR A 67 4.81 -14.16 -3.33
C TYR A 67 3.58 -13.93 -2.47
N GLU A 68 2.71 -12.99 -2.87
CA GLU A 68 1.49 -12.67 -2.14
C GLU A 68 0.25 -12.85 -3.01
N SER A 69 -0.80 -13.40 -2.40
CA SER A 69 -2.14 -13.47 -2.98
C SER A 69 -3.10 -12.87 -1.97
N VAL A 70 -3.64 -11.70 -2.30
CA VAL A 70 -4.58 -10.95 -1.47
C VAL A 70 -5.87 -11.74 -1.18
N GLN A 71 -6.21 -12.70 -2.05
CA GLN A 71 -7.36 -13.58 -1.88
C GLN A 71 -7.22 -14.50 -0.67
N ARG A 72 -5.99 -14.82 -0.26
CA ARG A 72 -5.71 -15.68 0.92
C ARG A 72 -5.75 -14.92 2.24
N TRP A 73 -5.88 -13.60 2.22
CA TRP A 73 -5.89 -12.81 3.45
C TRP A 73 -7.10 -13.11 4.34
N ASN A 74 -8.24 -13.54 3.78
CA ASN A 74 -9.42 -13.93 4.56
C ASN A 74 -9.19 -15.23 5.36
N GLU A 75 -8.27 -16.09 4.93
CA GLU A 75 -7.87 -17.33 5.63
C GLU A 75 -6.88 -17.04 6.74
N MET A 76 -6.07 -15.97 6.58
CA MET A 76 -4.93 -15.67 7.44
C MET A 76 -5.25 -14.62 8.51
N PHE A 77 -6.16 -13.69 8.22
CA PHE A 77 -6.43 -12.53 9.07
C PHE A 77 -7.93 -12.32 9.30
N ASP A 78 -8.26 -11.79 10.48
CA ASP A 78 -9.55 -11.14 10.65
C ASP A 78 -9.53 -9.76 10.00
N LEU A 79 -10.16 -9.66 8.84
CA LEU A 79 -10.21 -8.44 8.04
C LEU A 79 -11.28 -7.46 8.53
N SER A 80 -12.00 -7.73 9.62
CA SER A 80 -13.16 -6.94 10.07
C SER A 80 -12.88 -5.43 10.16
N ASN A 81 -11.65 -5.05 10.52
CA ASN A 81 -11.18 -3.67 10.64
C ASN A 81 -10.35 -3.17 9.44
N TRP A 82 -10.46 -3.84 8.29
CA TRP A 82 -9.73 -3.46 7.08
C TRP A 82 -10.61 -2.65 6.12
N GLY A 83 -9.99 -1.67 5.47
CA GLY A 83 -10.57 -0.90 4.38
C GLY A 83 -9.83 -1.14 3.07
N ILE A 84 -10.55 -1.04 1.95
CA ILE A 84 -9.98 -1.09 0.60
C ILE A 84 -10.39 0.19 -0.13
N ILE A 85 -9.40 0.86 -0.72
CA ILE A 85 -9.57 2.04 -1.55
C ILE A 85 -9.18 1.62 -2.97
N PHE A 86 -10.05 1.86 -3.94
CA PHE A 86 -9.78 1.62 -5.36
C PHE A 86 -9.48 2.94 -6.06
N ALA A 87 -8.59 2.90 -7.03
CA ALA A 87 -8.27 4.00 -7.92
C ALA A 87 -8.72 3.67 -9.34
N PHE A 88 -9.47 4.59 -9.94
CA PHE A 88 -9.99 4.45 -11.30
C PHE A 88 -9.55 5.63 -12.17
N VAL A 89 -9.28 5.35 -13.44
CA VAL A 89 -9.13 6.36 -14.50
C VAL A 89 -10.00 5.91 -15.65
N ASP A 90 -10.91 6.77 -16.11
CA ASP A 90 -11.87 6.46 -17.17
C ASP A 90 -12.60 5.12 -16.96
N ASP A 91 -13.09 4.90 -15.73
CA ASP A 91 -13.76 3.67 -15.26
C ASP A 91 -12.90 2.39 -15.27
N VAL A 92 -11.61 2.49 -15.56
CA VAL A 92 -10.66 1.38 -15.49
C VAL A 92 -10.01 1.37 -14.11
N HIS A 93 -10.10 0.23 -13.41
CA HIS A 93 -9.39 0.01 -12.15
C HIS A 93 -7.87 -0.05 -12.41
N ILE A 94 -7.13 0.92 -11.88
CA ILE A 94 -5.68 1.07 -12.10
C ILE A 94 -4.84 0.77 -10.85
N GLY A 95 -5.48 0.47 -9.72
CA GLY A 95 -4.82 0.10 -8.49
C GLY A 95 -5.64 0.46 -7.26
N GLY A 96 -5.01 0.39 -6.09
CA GLY A 96 -5.68 0.71 -4.85
C GLY A 96 -4.74 0.72 -3.65
N ALA A 97 -5.33 0.89 -2.48
CA ALA A 97 -4.65 0.76 -1.21
C ALA A 97 -5.51 -0.01 -0.21
N VAL A 98 -4.84 -0.70 0.72
CA VAL A 98 -5.49 -1.42 1.82
C VAL A 98 -5.07 -0.77 3.12
N THR A 99 -6.04 -0.50 3.98
CA THR A 99 -5.81 -0.06 5.36
C THR A 99 -6.13 -1.22 6.29
N ALA A 100 -5.22 -1.48 7.23
CA ALA A 100 -5.41 -2.49 8.27
C ALA A 100 -5.31 -1.80 9.62
N TRP A 101 -6.39 -1.85 10.40
CA TRP A 101 -6.43 -1.27 11.75
C TRP A 101 -6.62 -2.36 12.79
N ASN A 102 -5.94 -2.24 13.94
CA ASN A 102 -6.10 -3.11 15.10
C ASN A 102 -6.27 -4.61 14.75
N THR A 103 -5.39 -5.12 13.89
CA THR A 103 -5.47 -6.49 13.38
C THR A 103 -4.49 -7.36 14.14
N LYS A 104 -5.00 -8.41 14.80
CA LYS A 104 -4.18 -9.31 15.59
C LYS A 104 -3.07 -9.92 14.72
N GLY A 105 -1.82 -9.80 15.19
CA GLY A 105 -0.64 -10.32 14.47
C GLY A 105 -0.08 -9.37 13.40
N VAL A 106 -0.74 -8.24 13.12
CA VAL A 106 -0.28 -7.21 12.18
C VAL A 106 0.14 -5.96 12.97
N ASN A 107 1.43 -5.87 13.29
CA ASN A 107 1.99 -4.84 14.17
C ASN A 107 2.72 -3.73 13.40
N MET A 108 2.12 -3.21 12.32
CA MET A 108 2.74 -2.19 11.44
C MET A 108 3.07 -0.88 12.17
N LEU A 109 2.39 -0.58 13.29
CA LEU A 109 2.63 0.58 14.16
C LEU A 109 3.34 0.20 15.48
N ARG A 110 4.20 -0.83 15.46
CA ARG A 110 4.88 -1.36 16.66
C ARG A 110 3.91 -1.75 17.79
N GLY A 111 2.72 -2.23 17.43
CA GLY A 111 1.70 -2.70 18.38
C GLY A 111 0.88 -1.60 19.07
N ARG A 112 0.99 -0.34 18.64
CA ARG A 112 0.13 0.75 19.11
C ARG A 112 -1.28 0.66 18.52
N SER A 113 -2.28 1.00 19.33
CA SER A 113 -3.71 0.94 18.99
C SER A 113 -4.43 2.28 19.22
N ASP A 114 -3.68 3.38 19.36
CA ASP A 114 -4.18 4.71 19.70
C ASP A 114 -4.04 5.75 18.55
N LEU A 115 -3.68 5.30 17.35
CA LEU A 115 -3.41 6.12 16.17
C LEU A 115 -4.42 5.96 15.04
#